data_AF-A0A9P3EKR0-F1
#
_entry.id   AF-A0A9P3EKR0-F1
#
_cell.length_a   1.000
_cell.length_b   1.000
_cell.length_c   1.000
_cell.angle_alpha   90.00
_cell.angle_beta   90.00
_cell.angle_gamma   90.00
#
_symmetry.space_group_name_H-M   'P 1'
#
loop_
_entity.id
_entity.type
_entity.pdbx_description
1 polymer ?
#
loop_
_entity_poly.entity_id
_entity_poly.type
_entity_poly.pdbx_seq_one_letter_code
_entity_poly.pdbx_strand_id
1 'polypeptide(L)'
;MVLNYKERNISKFGLDKEDKYITFQHGWGNKGYITGMSGRYTKIWETKNWKRLLENIKRELKKFKIVQVGINSDYLEETDLYLNGKTSFDKLCSVIKYSALHIDTDGGCMHVAETLNVK
;
A
#
# COMPACT_ATOMS: atom_id res chain seq x y z
N MET A 1 -5.31 -18.44 -9.62
CA MET A 1 -6.54 -17.80 -9.11
C MET A 1 -6.73 -16.49 -9.89
N VAL A 2 -7.92 -16.19 -10.40
CA VAL A 2 -8.18 -14.93 -11.14
C VAL A 2 -9.12 -14.08 -10.31
N LEU A 3 -8.65 -12.91 -9.84
CA LEU A 3 -9.50 -11.95 -9.15
C LEU A 3 -10.43 -11.28 -10.17
N ASN A 4 -11.72 -11.60 -10.13
CA ASN A 4 -12.71 -10.94 -10.97
C ASN A 4 -13.23 -9.69 -10.25
N TYR A 5 -12.84 -8.51 -10.73
CA TYR A 5 -13.29 -7.23 -10.21
C TYR A 5 -13.55 -6.23 -11.33
N LYS A 6 -14.44 -5.27 -11.09
CA LYS A 6 -14.68 -4.16 -12.03
C LYS A 6 -13.56 -3.14 -11.89
N GLU A 7 -12.67 -3.11 -12.88
CA GLU A 7 -11.63 -2.10 -12.97
C GLU A 7 -12.22 -0.67 -12.95
N ARG A 8 -11.58 0.22 -12.20
CA ARG A 8 -12.03 1.59 -11.95
C ARG A 8 -11.02 2.60 -12.43
N ASN A 9 -11.54 3.75 -12.82
CA ASN A 9 -10.72 4.92 -13.12
C ASN A 9 -10.04 5.42 -11.83
N ILE A 10 -8.72 5.60 -11.89
CA ILE A 10 -7.85 6.06 -10.80
C ILE A 10 -7.42 7.53 -10.92
N SER A 11 -7.76 8.23 -12.02
CA SER A 11 -7.39 9.63 -12.28
C SER A 11 -7.88 10.60 -11.20
N LYS A 12 -9.01 10.29 -10.56
CA LYS A 12 -9.54 11.06 -9.42
C LYS A 12 -8.60 11.10 -8.20
N PHE A 13 -7.60 10.22 -8.15
CA PHE A 13 -6.57 10.20 -7.12
C PHE A 13 -5.27 10.90 -7.56
N GLY A 14 -5.23 11.48 -8.76
CA GLY A 14 -4.00 12.03 -9.35
C GLY A 14 -3.03 10.95 -9.84
N LEU A 15 -3.55 9.77 -10.19
CA LEU A 15 -2.81 8.65 -10.75
C LEU A 15 -3.38 8.25 -12.11
N ASP A 16 -2.52 7.90 -13.05
CA ASP A 16 -2.91 7.32 -14.34
C ASP A 16 -2.29 5.93 -14.54
N LYS A 17 -2.76 5.20 -15.56
CA LYS A 17 -2.29 3.82 -15.85
C LYS A 17 -0.82 3.78 -16.26
N GLU A 18 -0.31 4.87 -16.82
CA GLU A 18 1.08 5.04 -17.28
C GLU A 18 1.98 5.68 -16.21
N ASP A 19 1.43 6.08 -15.07
CA ASP A 19 2.23 6.66 -13.99
C ASP A 19 3.20 5.63 -13.43
N LYS A 20 4.42 6.08 -13.12
CA LYS A 20 5.39 5.28 -12.39
C LYS A 20 5.20 5.51 -10.89
N TYR A 21 4.64 4.53 -10.21
CA TYR A 21 4.47 4.59 -8.76
C TYR A 21 4.61 3.22 -8.09
N ILE A 22 4.99 3.26 -6.82
CA ILE A 22 5.13 2.11 -5.94
C ILE A 22 4.02 2.23 -4.89
N THR A 23 3.29 1.16 -4.67
CA THR A 23 2.30 1.11 -3.59
C THR A 23 2.88 0.42 -2.36
N PHE A 24 2.46 0.84 -1.18
CA PHE A 24 2.82 0.11 0.04
C PHE A 24 1.68 0.11 1.06
N GLN A 25 1.63 -0.95 1.85
CA GLN A 25 0.82 -1.05 3.07
C GLN A 25 1.73 -1.54 4.20
N HIS A 26 1.72 -0.84 5.33
CA HIS A 26 2.58 -1.21 6.48
C HIS A 26 1.80 -1.49 7.77
N GLY A 27 0.47 -1.39 7.70
CA GLY A 27 -0.41 -1.68 8.82
C GLY A 27 -0.94 -3.11 8.77
N TRP A 28 -1.47 -3.56 9.90
CA TRP A 28 -2.06 -4.88 10.06
C TRP A 28 -3.39 -4.80 10.82
N GLY A 29 -4.41 -5.51 10.33
CA GLY A 29 -5.66 -5.80 11.05
C GLY A 29 -6.47 -4.59 11.52
N ASN A 30 -7.49 -4.85 12.36
CA ASN A 30 -8.28 -3.81 13.01
C ASN A 30 -7.56 -3.31 14.27
N LYS A 31 -7.32 -1.99 14.36
CA LYS A 31 -6.77 -1.32 15.57
C LYS A 31 -7.57 -1.63 16.85
N GLY A 32 -8.82 -2.09 16.73
CA GLY A 32 -9.77 -2.33 17.82
C GLY A 32 -9.68 -3.68 18.56
N TYR A 33 -8.88 -4.66 18.11
CA TYR A 33 -8.66 -5.90 18.90
C TYR A 33 -7.57 -5.76 19.95
N ILE A 34 -7.16 -4.52 20.26
CA ILE A 34 -6.06 -4.17 21.15
C ILE A 34 -6.64 -3.70 22.49
N THR A 35 -7.25 -4.62 23.22
CA THR A 35 -7.49 -4.47 24.65
C THR A 35 -6.91 -5.70 25.34
N GLY A 36 -5.61 -5.70 25.66
CA GLY A 36 -5.07 -6.72 26.56
C GLY A 36 -3.59 -7.10 26.44
N MET A 37 -2.92 -6.87 25.31
CA MET A 37 -1.53 -7.31 25.15
C MET A 37 -0.63 -6.17 24.65
N SER A 38 0.30 -5.77 25.49
CA SER A 38 1.43 -4.86 25.26
C SER A 38 2.46 -5.39 24.24
N GLY A 39 2.06 -6.25 23.31
CA GLY A 39 2.94 -6.96 22.38
C GLY A 39 2.91 -6.36 20.98
N ARG A 40 4.07 -5.99 20.45
CA ARG A 40 4.25 -5.70 19.02
C ARG A 40 3.86 -6.94 18.21
N TYR A 41 3.02 -6.77 17.20
CA TYR A 41 2.68 -7.85 16.27
C TYR A 41 3.94 -8.33 15.53
N THR A 42 4.16 -9.64 15.50
CA THR A 42 5.36 -10.26 14.89
C THR A 42 5.44 -10.10 13.37
N LYS A 43 4.31 -9.79 12.73
CA LYS A 43 4.22 -9.52 11.29
C LYS A 43 4.52 -8.07 10.91
N ILE A 44 4.47 -7.15 11.87
CA ILE A 44 4.67 -5.72 11.59
C ILE A 44 6.16 -5.39 11.67
N TRP A 45 6.68 -4.85 10.57
CA TRP A 45 8.00 -4.24 10.54
C TRP A 45 7.93 -2.85 11.17
N GLU A 46 8.91 -2.51 12.02
CA GLU A 46 8.87 -1.25 12.76
C GLU A 46 8.76 -0.03 11.83
N THR A 47 7.94 0.95 12.20
CA THR A 47 7.69 2.17 11.41
C THR A 47 8.99 2.87 11.01
N LYS A 48 9.99 2.92 11.89
CA LYS A 48 11.30 3.53 11.59
C LYS A 48 12.01 2.88 10.39
N ASN A 49 11.80 1.58 10.19
CA ASN A 49 12.39 0.84 9.09
C ASN A 49 11.64 1.11 7.79
N TRP A 50 10.31 1.23 7.85
CA TRP A 50 9.51 1.70 6.72
C TRP A 50 9.92 3.10 6.28
N LYS A 51 10.03 4.05 7.22
CA LYS A 51 10.54 5.40 6.92
C LYS A 51 11.88 5.36 6.18
N ARG A 52 12.85 4.63 6.74
CA ARG A 52 14.16 4.43 6.10
C ARG A 52 14.08 3.81 4.71
N LEU A 53 13.19 2.84 4.51
CA LEU A 53 12.96 2.23 3.19
C LEU A 53 12.40 3.27 2.20
N LEU A 54 11.37 4.02 2.58
CA LEU A 54 10.74 5.02 1.72
C LEU A 54 11.71 6.17 1.40
N GLU A 55 12.51 6.62 2.35
CA GLU A 55 13.60 7.59 2.12
C GLU A 55 14.61 7.08 1.09
N ASN A 56 15.03 5.82 1.20
CA ASN A 56 15.93 5.20 0.24
C ASN A 56 15.28 5.11 -1.15
N ILE A 57 14.01 4.69 -1.23
CA ILE A 57 13.26 4.67 -2.50
C ILE A 57 13.20 6.06 -3.12
N LYS A 58 12.87 7.10 -2.35
CA LYS A 58 12.86 8.49 -2.86
C LYS A 58 14.22 8.93 -3.38
N ARG A 59 15.30 8.56 -2.68
CA ARG A 59 16.66 8.93 -3.06
C ARG A 59 17.12 8.23 -4.33
N GLU A 60 16.92 6.91 -4.43
CA GLU A 60 17.45 6.08 -5.51
C GLU A 60 16.50 5.98 -6.72
N LEU A 61 15.19 6.05 -6.49
CA LEU A 61 14.13 5.83 -7.49
C LEU A 61 13.26 7.08 -7.69
N LYS A 62 13.90 8.24 -7.90
CA LYS A 62 13.27 9.58 -8.02
C LYS A 62 12.11 9.72 -9.02
N LYS A 63 11.96 8.77 -9.95
CA LYS A 63 10.89 8.75 -10.97
C LYS A 63 9.59 8.11 -10.47
N PHE A 64 9.61 7.44 -9.31
CA PHE A 64 8.45 6.73 -8.78
C PHE A 64 7.79 7.55 -7.68
N LYS A 65 6.48 7.78 -7.80
CA LYS A 65 5.66 8.27 -6.68
C LYS A 65 5.49 7.15 -5.64
N ILE A 66 5.52 7.49 -4.37
CA ILE A 66 5.23 6.56 -3.27
C ILE A 66 3.76 6.73 -2.85
N VAL A 67 2.98 5.67 -2.98
CA VAL A 67 1.53 5.67 -2.73
C VAL A 67 1.20 4.75 -1.55
N GLN A 68 0.68 5.31 -0.47
CA GLN A 68 0.25 4.53 0.68
C GLN A 68 -1.20 4.07 0.52
N VAL A 69 -1.44 2.77 0.61
CA VAL A 69 -2.76 2.14 0.41
C VAL A 69 -3.19 1.30 1.62
N GLY A 70 -4.37 0.69 1.53
CA GLY A 70 -4.88 -0.23 2.56
C GLY A 70 -5.82 0.43 3.56
N ILE A 71 -5.87 -0.14 4.76
CA ILE A 71 -6.64 0.33 5.92
C ILE A 71 -5.75 0.25 7.18
N ASN A 72 -6.12 1.00 8.23
CA ASN A 72 -5.59 0.83 9.58
C ASN A 72 -4.08 1.02 9.78
N SER A 73 -3.39 1.67 8.85
CA SER A 73 -1.98 2.10 9.02
C SER A 73 -1.87 3.59 9.39
N ASP A 74 -0.79 3.99 10.07
CA ASP A 74 -0.53 5.41 10.38
C ASP A 74 -0.06 6.14 9.11
N TYR A 75 -0.16 7.46 9.05
CA TYR A 75 0.40 8.20 7.93
C TYR A 75 1.93 8.26 8.02
N LEU A 76 2.62 7.98 6.91
CA LEU A 76 4.06 8.21 6.78
C LEU A 76 4.32 9.42 5.88
N GLU A 77 5.07 10.40 6.38
CA GLU A 77 5.37 11.66 5.69
C GLU A 77 6.18 11.47 4.40
N GLU A 78 6.89 10.35 4.30
CA GLU A 78 7.63 9.94 3.12
C GLU A 78 6.71 9.52 1.97
N THR A 79 5.38 9.53 2.14
CA THR A 79 4.39 9.22 1.11
C THR A 79 4.11 10.45 0.23
N ASP A 80 4.07 10.26 -1.09
CA ASP A 80 3.66 11.31 -2.03
C ASP A 80 2.14 11.37 -2.21
N LEU A 81 1.46 10.22 -2.08
CA LEU A 81 0.00 10.12 -2.15
C LEU A 81 -0.56 9.15 -1.11
N TYR A 82 -1.36 9.68 -0.18
CA TYR A 82 -1.98 8.88 0.89
C TYR A 82 -3.43 8.50 0.54
N LEU A 83 -3.66 7.21 0.26
CA LEU A 83 -4.95 6.61 -0.13
C LEU A 83 -5.52 5.61 0.88
N ASN A 84 -4.83 5.38 2.00
CA ASN A 84 -5.28 4.52 3.09
C ASN A 84 -6.68 4.95 3.58
N GLY A 85 -7.64 4.03 3.58
CA GLY A 85 -9.05 4.28 3.91
C GLY A 85 -9.83 5.13 2.90
N LYS A 86 -9.23 5.55 1.78
CA LYS A 86 -9.85 6.41 0.75
C LYS A 86 -10.30 5.67 -0.52
N THR A 87 -10.13 4.35 -0.54
CA THR A 87 -10.45 3.50 -1.68
C THR A 87 -11.51 2.46 -1.30
N SER A 88 -12.45 2.21 -2.21
CA SER A 88 -13.24 0.98 -2.19
C SER A 88 -12.37 -0.17 -2.72
N PHE A 89 -12.72 -1.42 -2.42
CA PHE A 89 -11.90 -2.59 -2.80
C PHE A 89 -11.57 -2.66 -4.31
N ASP A 90 -12.54 -2.37 -5.17
CA ASP A 90 -12.37 -2.30 -6.64
C ASP A 90 -11.40 -1.20 -7.09
N LYS A 91 -11.42 -0.04 -6.41
CA LYS A 91 -10.48 1.05 -6.64
C LYS A 91 -9.08 0.70 -6.13
N LEU A 92 -8.98 0.07 -4.97
CA LEU A 92 -7.72 -0.42 -4.42
C LEU A 92 -7.06 -1.42 -5.39
N CYS A 93 -7.83 -2.39 -5.90
CA CYS A 93 -7.35 -3.33 -6.92
C CYS A 93 -6.84 -2.60 -8.17
N SER A 94 -7.55 -1.56 -8.63
CA SER A 94 -7.12 -0.76 -9.77
C SER A 94 -5.83 0.01 -9.50
N VAL A 95 -5.67 0.60 -8.31
CA VAL A 95 -4.44 1.28 -7.89
C VAL A 95 -3.27 0.29 -7.79
N ILE A 96 -3.47 -0.90 -7.23
CA ILE A 96 -2.40 -1.90 -7.14
C ILE A 96 -2.02 -2.42 -8.53
N LYS A 97 -3.01 -2.76 -9.38
CA LYS A 97 -2.80 -3.32 -10.73
C LYS A 97 -1.85 -2.49 -11.60
N TYR A 98 -1.94 -1.17 -11.52
CA TYR A 98 -1.14 -0.26 -12.33
C TYR A 98 0.13 0.23 -11.62
N SER A 99 0.37 -0.20 -10.39
CA SER A 99 1.63 0.09 -9.69
C SER A 99 2.78 -0.74 -10.25
N ALA A 100 3.99 -0.21 -10.19
CA ALA A 100 5.18 -0.93 -10.66
C ALA A 100 5.66 -2.01 -9.67
N LEU A 101 5.31 -1.85 -8.39
CA LEU A 101 5.69 -2.70 -7.27
C LEU A 101 4.71 -2.45 -6.11
N HIS A 102 4.38 -3.49 -5.37
CA HIS A 102 3.68 -3.44 -4.10
C HIS A 102 4.57 -3.94 -2.96
N ILE A 103 4.63 -3.21 -1.84
CA ILE A 103 5.39 -3.60 -0.65
C ILE A 103 4.44 -3.73 0.55
N ASP A 104 4.42 -4.88 1.22
CA ASP A 104 3.49 -5.18 2.33
C ASP A 104 4.17 -5.97 3.48
N THR A 105 3.59 -5.89 4.68
CA THR A 105 3.91 -6.62 5.92
C THR A 105 3.17 -7.96 6.06
N ASP A 106 2.86 -8.65 4.95
CA ASP A 106 1.96 -9.84 4.94
C ASP A 106 0.50 -9.48 5.29
N GLY A 107 -0.04 -8.50 4.54
CA GLY A 107 -1.43 -8.05 4.61
C GLY A 107 -2.28 -8.47 3.41
N GLY A 108 -3.57 -8.11 3.43
CA GLY A 108 -4.49 -8.46 2.34
C GLY A 108 -4.14 -7.83 0.98
N CYS A 109 -3.42 -6.71 0.95
CA CYS A 109 -3.00 -6.08 -0.31
C CYS A 109 -1.92 -6.89 -1.03
N MET A 110 -1.05 -7.59 -0.31
CA MET A 110 -0.12 -8.56 -0.90
C MET A 110 -0.83 -9.61 -1.75
N HIS A 111 -1.92 -10.21 -1.25
CA HIS A 111 -2.69 -11.17 -2.04
C HIS A 111 -3.34 -10.55 -3.28
N VAL A 112 -3.77 -9.29 -3.19
CA VAL A 112 -4.30 -8.54 -4.34
C VAL A 112 -3.21 -8.32 -5.38
N ALA A 113 -2.01 -7.89 -4.97
CA ALA A 113 -0.87 -7.68 -5.85
C ALA A 113 -0.49 -8.96 -6.59
N GLU A 114 -0.30 -10.06 -5.85
CA GLU A 114 0.02 -11.37 -6.40
C GLU A 114 -1.03 -11.83 -7.43
N THR A 115 -2.32 -11.69 -7.09
CA THR A 115 -3.40 -12.12 -7.99
C THR A 115 -3.48 -11.28 -9.27
N LEU A 116 -3.00 -10.03 -9.22
CA LEU A 116 -2.95 -9.10 -10.36
C LEU A 116 -1.61 -9.15 -11.11
N ASN A 117 -0.70 -10.06 -10.76
CA ASN A 117 0.65 -10.17 -11.29
C ASN A 117 1.48 -8.88 -11.13
N VAL A 118 1.30 -8.19 -10.00
CA VAL A 118 2.12 -7.06 -9.60
C VAL A 118 3.22 -7.60 -8.70
N LYS A 119 4.46 -7.19 -8.98
CA LYS A 119 5.62 -7.57 -8.16
C LYS A 119 5.53 -7.02 -6.76
#